data_AF-A0A090NA76-F1
#
_entry.id   AF-A0A090NA76-F1
#
_cell.length_a   1.000
_cell.length_b   1.000
_cell.length_c   1.000
_cell.angle_alpha   90.00
_cell.angle_beta   90.00
_cell.angle_gamma   90.00
#
_symmetry.space_group_name_H-M   'P 1'
#
loop_
_entity.id
_entity.type
_entity.pdbx_description
1 polymer ?
#
loop_
_entity_poly.entity_id
_entity_poly.type
_entity_poly.pdbx_seq_one_letter_code
_entity_poly.pdbx_strand_id
1 'polypeptide(L)'
;MSTGYTFMMSIAQVRSAGSAGNYYTDKDNYYVLGSMGERWAGQGAEQLGLQGSVDKDVFTRLLEGRLPDGADLSRMQDGSNKHRPGYDLTFSAPKSVSMMAMLGGDKRLIDAHNQAVDFAVRHDGRTVRNGADR
;
A
#
# COMPACT_ATOMS: atom_id res chain seq x y z
N MET A 1 -19.81 -13.66 -24.52
CA MET A 1 -19.76 -14.17 -23.14
C MET A 1 -18.60 -13.47 -22.46
N SER A 2 -18.88 -12.53 -21.54
CA SER A 2 -17.82 -11.87 -20.77
C SER A 2 -17.53 -12.73 -19.55
N THR A 3 -16.40 -13.42 -19.54
CA THR A 3 -15.89 -14.06 -18.33
C THR A 3 -15.45 -12.94 -17.40
N GLY A 4 -16.35 -12.52 -16.50
CA GLY A 4 -16.03 -11.51 -15.50
C GLY A 4 -14.94 -12.02 -14.58
N TYR A 5 -13.71 -11.57 -14.77
CA TYR A 5 -12.66 -11.76 -13.78
C TYR A 5 -12.96 -10.80 -12.63
N THR A 6 -13.44 -11.34 -11.50
CA THR A 6 -13.64 -10.56 -10.28
C THR A 6 -12.28 -10.11 -9.74
N PHE A 7 -11.98 -8.83 -9.88
CA PHE A 7 -10.89 -8.19 -9.15
C PHE A 7 -11.38 -8.02 -7.70
N MET A 8 -10.65 -8.58 -6.74
CA MET A 8 -11.04 -8.52 -5.33
C MET A 8 -10.16 -7.51 -4.60
N MET A 9 -10.80 -6.51 -3.99
CA MET A 9 -10.17 -5.56 -3.09
C MET A 9 -10.72 -5.77 -1.69
N SER A 10 -9.83 -5.93 -0.71
CA SER A 10 -10.18 -5.91 0.72
C SER A 10 -9.61 -4.67 1.39
N ILE A 11 -10.36 -4.12 2.34
CA ILE A 11 -9.95 -2.97 3.14
C ILE A 11 -9.79 -3.43 4.59
N ALA A 12 -8.63 -3.19 5.18
CA ALA A 12 -8.37 -3.45 6.59
C ALA A 12 -7.79 -2.21 7.27
N GLN A 13 -8.06 -2.04 8.57
CA GLN A 13 -7.39 -1.00 9.36
C GLN A 13 -6.02 -1.50 9.80
N VAL A 14 -4.98 -0.69 9.59
CA VAL A 14 -3.64 -0.98 10.10
C VAL A 14 -3.66 -0.85 11.63
N ARG A 15 -3.31 -1.94 12.32
CA ARG A 15 -3.48 -2.05 13.78
C ARG A 15 -2.47 -1.23 14.59
N SER A 16 -1.20 -1.25 14.20
CA SER A 16 -0.15 -0.44 14.83
C SER A 16 1.02 -0.21 13.88
N ALA A 17 1.71 0.92 14.04
CA ALA A 17 2.85 1.29 13.21
C ALA A 17 3.99 0.25 13.27
N GLY A 18 4.41 -0.15 14.47
CA GLY A 18 5.52 -1.09 14.64
C GLY A 18 5.23 -2.50 14.10
N SER A 19 4.00 -3.01 14.26
CA SER A 19 3.65 -4.33 13.69
C SER A 19 3.56 -4.29 12.17
N ALA A 20 3.00 -3.20 11.62
CA ALA A 20 2.87 -2.99 10.19
C ALA A 20 4.22 -2.81 9.50
N GLY A 21 5.12 -1.99 10.07
CA GLY A 21 6.46 -1.79 9.52
C GLY A 21 7.24 -3.08 9.37
N ASN A 22 7.11 -4.01 10.33
CA ASN A 22 7.70 -5.34 10.23
C ASN A 22 6.96 -6.23 9.23
N TYR A 23 5.63 -6.30 9.31
CA TYR A 23 4.80 -7.17 8.49
C TYR A 23 4.98 -6.90 6.99
N TYR A 24 4.92 -5.63 6.55
CA TYR A 24 4.99 -5.30 5.12
C TYR A 24 6.41 -5.38 4.54
N THR A 25 7.46 -5.40 5.38
CA THR A 25 8.86 -5.47 4.92
C THR A 25 9.49 -6.85 5.08
N ASP A 26 8.70 -7.83 5.51
CA ASP A 26 9.17 -9.21 5.69
C ASP A 26 9.41 -9.89 4.33
N LYS A 27 10.62 -10.41 4.14
CA LYS A 27 11.04 -11.09 2.91
C LYS A 27 10.26 -12.38 2.67
N ASP A 28 9.80 -13.03 3.74
CA ASP A 28 9.07 -14.29 3.65
C ASP A 28 7.73 -14.12 2.91
N ASN A 29 7.13 -12.92 2.96
CA ASN A 29 5.89 -12.61 2.23
C ASN A 29 6.08 -12.55 0.71
N TYR A 30 7.31 -12.40 0.23
CA TYR A 30 7.61 -12.18 -1.20
C TYR A 30 8.61 -13.18 -1.78
N TYR A 31 8.92 -14.24 -1.04
CA TYR A 31 9.93 -15.23 -1.41
C TYR A 31 9.74 -15.79 -2.83
N VAL A 32 8.49 -16.12 -3.21
CA VAL A 32 8.17 -16.68 -4.53
C VAL A 32 8.33 -15.66 -5.66
N LEU A 33 8.16 -14.36 -5.36
CA LEU A 33 8.32 -13.28 -6.34
C LEU A 33 9.78 -12.84 -6.49
N GLY A 34 10.66 -13.19 -5.54
CA GLY A 34 12.08 -12.85 -5.55
C GLY A 34 12.41 -11.39 -5.23
N SER A 35 11.42 -10.49 -5.29
CA SER A 35 11.51 -9.11 -4.80
C SER A 35 10.13 -8.58 -4.45
N MET A 36 10.07 -7.68 -3.47
CA MET A 36 8.85 -7.05 -2.97
C MET A 36 8.35 -5.93 -3.89
N GLY A 37 9.25 -5.23 -4.61
CA GLY A 37 8.87 -4.21 -5.59
C GLY A 37 8.17 -3.00 -4.98
N GLU A 38 8.44 -2.72 -3.70
CA GLU A 38 7.81 -1.64 -2.96
C GLU A 38 8.12 -0.28 -3.56
N ARG A 39 7.09 0.58 -3.61
CA ARG A 39 7.22 1.94 -4.10
C ARG A 39 6.25 2.89 -3.43
N TRP A 40 6.66 4.13 -3.25
CA TRP A 40 5.75 5.23 -2.94
C TRP A 40 4.82 5.53 -4.11
N ALA A 41 3.57 5.87 -3.79
CA ALA A 41 2.55 6.22 -4.78
C ALA A 41 1.61 7.33 -4.27
N GLY A 42 1.07 8.11 -5.21
CA GLY A 42 0.08 9.14 -4.95
C GLY A 42 0.67 10.54 -4.74
N GLN A 43 -0.17 11.55 -4.94
CA GLN A 43 0.24 12.96 -4.92
C GLN A 43 0.75 13.43 -3.56
N GLY A 44 0.27 12.84 -2.46
CA GLY A 44 0.77 13.15 -1.11
C GLY A 44 2.22 12.71 -0.92
N ALA A 45 2.59 11.53 -1.45
CA ALA A 45 3.97 11.06 -1.43
C ALA A 45 4.87 11.97 -2.29
N GLU A 46 4.42 12.36 -3.48
CA GLU A 46 5.13 13.30 -4.35
C GLU A 46 5.39 14.65 -3.65
N GLN A 47 4.38 15.21 -2.98
CA GLN A 47 4.50 16.47 -2.22
C GLN A 47 5.47 16.37 -1.05
N LEU A 48 5.55 15.20 -0.41
CA LEU A 48 6.49 14.92 0.67
C LEU A 48 7.88 14.48 0.17
N GLY A 49 8.11 14.47 -1.14
CA GLY A 49 9.38 14.04 -1.74
C GLY A 49 9.65 12.53 -1.63
N LEU A 50 8.63 11.73 -1.31
CA LEU A 50 8.74 10.28 -1.17
C LEU A 50 8.55 9.61 -2.54
N GLN A 51 9.64 9.06 -3.09
CA GLN A 51 9.68 8.44 -4.40
C GLN A 51 10.53 7.17 -4.38
N GLY A 52 10.26 6.24 -5.29
CA GLY A 52 11.00 4.98 -5.39
C GLY A 52 10.76 4.06 -4.19
N SER A 53 11.79 3.31 -3.80
CA SER A 53 11.73 2.31 -2.74
C SER A 53 11.30 2.88 -1.39
N VAL A 54 10.61 2.05 -0.60
CA VAL A 54 10.09 2.44 0.71
C VAL A 54 11.13 2.15 1.78
N ASP A 55 11.60 3.22 2.43
CA ASP A 55 12.41 3.10 3.65
C ASP A 55 11.52 2.71 4.84
N LYS A 56 11.92 1.67 5.58
CA LYS A 56 11.15 1.10 6.68
C LYS A 56 10.94 2.06 7.84
N ASP A 57 11.95 2.86 8.17
CA ASP A 57 11.90 3.78 9.31
C ASP A 57 11.06 5.01 8.97
N VAL A 58 11.18 5.52 7.74
CA VAL A 58 10.29 6.56 7.19
C VAL A 58 8.84 6.06 7.17
N PHE A 59 8.59 4.86 6.66
CA PHE A 59 7.25 4.28 6.60
C PHE A 59 6.64 4.09 8.00
N THR A 60 7.42 3.59 8.94
CA THR A 60 6.97 3.40 10.33
C THR A 60 6.62 4.73 10.98
N ARG A 61 7.44 5.77 10.80
CA ARG A 61 7.16 7.13 11.30
C ARG A 61 5.89 7.73 10.68
N LEU A 62 5.66 7.52 9.39
CA LEU A 62 4.43 7.96 8.73
C LEU A 62 3.19 7.30 9.34
N LEU A 63 3.25 6.01 9.65
CA LEU A 63 2.19 5.30 10.37
C LEU A 63 1.97 5.83 11.80
N GLU A 64 2.98 6.44 12.41
CA GLU A 64 2.84 7.14 13.70
C GLU A 64 2.27 8.56 13.56
N GLY A 65 2.10 9.06 12.33
CA GLY A 65 1.65 10.42 12.04
C GLY A 65 2.80 11.43 11.92
N ARG A 66 4.06 10.98 11.82
CA ARG A 66 5.23 11.86 11.71
C ARG A 66 5.69 11.94 10.25
N LEU A 67 5.56 13.12 9.66
CA LEU A 67 5.83 13.34 8.25
C LEU A 67 7.29 13.78 8.03
N PRO A 68 7.87 13.50 6.85
CA PRO A 68 9.26 13.84 6.54
C PRO A 68 9.51 15.36 6.40
N ASP A 69 8.46 16.15 6.21
CA ASP A 69 8.50 17.62 6.18
C ASP A 69 8.53 18.25 7.59
N GLY A 70 8.49 17.43 8.64
CA GLY A 70 8.49 17.84 10.04
C GLY A 70 7.11 18.03 10.65
N ALA A 71 6.03 17.89 9.87
CA ALA A 71 4.68 17.89 10.44
C ALA A 71 4.45 16.66 11.33
N ASP A 72 3.75 16.86 12.45
CA ASP A 72 3.42 15.79 13.40
C ASP A 72 1.90 15.78 13.66
N LEU A 73 1.26 14.70 13.18
CA LEU A 73 -0.15 14.38 13.33
C LEU A 73 -0.41 13.38 14.47
N SER A 74 0.62 13.01 15.23
CA SER A 74 0.49 12.12 16.37
C SER A 74 -0.41 12.74 17.44
N ARG A 75 -1.18 11.90 18.13
CA ARG A 75 -2.07 12.33 19.20
C ARG A 75 -1.81 11.50 20.45
N MET A 76 -0.93 11.99 21.31
CA MET A 76 -0.61 11.32 22.56
C MET A 76 -1.73 11.50 23.58
N GLN A 77 -2.30 10.39 24.05
CA GLN A 77 -3.28 10.35 25.14
C GLN A 77 -3.00 9.12 26.02
N ASP A 78 -2.88 9.35 27.32
CA ASP A 78 -2.59 8.31 28.32
C ASP A 78 -1.35 7.46 27.98
N GLY A 79 -0.30 8.11 27.48
CA GLY A 79 0.95 7.45 27.07
C GLY A 79 0.85 6.67 25.75
N SER A 80 -0.29 6.69 25.07
CA SER A 80 -0.52 5.99 23.80
C SER A 80 -0.80 6.95 22.65
N ASN A 81 -0.22 6.69 21.48
CA ASN A 81 -0.57 7.43 20.27
C ASN A 81 -1.95 6.98 19.75
N LYS A 82 -2.93 7.89 19.71
CA LYS A 82 -4.28 7.66 19.19
C LYS A 82 -4.42 7.97 17.69
N HIS A 83 -3.35 8.43 17.04
CA HIS A 83 -3.31 8.55 15.58
C HIS A 83 -3.63 7.20 14.95
N ARG A 84 -4.54 7.18 13.98
CA ARG A 84 -4.87 5.96 13.24
C ARG A 84 -3.79 5.76 12.18
N PRO A 85 -3.05 4.64 12.19
CA PRO A 85 -1.91 4.47 11.30
C PRO A 85 -2.25 4.54 9.81
N GLY A 86 -3.43 4.08 9.44
CA GLY A 86 -3.91 4.12 8.06
C GLY A 86 -4.80 2.92 7.74
N TYR A 87 -5.00 2.73 6.44
CA TYR A 87 -5.77 1.63 5.87
C TYR A 87 -4.88 0.81 4.93
N ASP A 88 -5.05 -0.50 4.97
CA ASP A 88 -4.47 -1.44 4.02
C ASP A 88 -5.52 -1.75 2.95
N LEU A 89 -5.17 -1.45 1.70
CA LEU A 89 -5.96 -1.78 0.52
C LEU A 89 -5.25 -2.92 -0.21
N THR A 90 -5.71 -4.15 0.03
CA THR A 90 -5.12 -5.34 -0.57
C THR A 90 -5.82 -5.67 -1.87
N PHE A 91 -5.06 -5.65 -2.98
CA PHE A 91 -5.54 -6.02 -4.31
C PHE A 91 -5.12 -7.45 -4.63
N SER A 92 -6.07 -8.37 -4.68
CA SER A 92 -5.79 -9.79 -4.98
C SER A 92 -6.07 -10.10 -6.44
N ALA A 93 -5.06 -10.59 -7.15
CA ALA A 93 -5.25 -11.12 -8.50
C ALA A 93 -6.13 -12.39 -8.48
N PRO A 94 -6.92 -12.66 -9.53
CA PRO A 94 -7.62 -13.94 -9.67
C PRO A 94 -6.63 -15.11 -9.62
N LYS A 95 -7.00 -16.22 -8.97
CA LYS A 95 -6.08 -17.33 -8.69
C LYS A 95 -5.38 -17.86 -9.95
N SER A 96 -6.08 -17.97 -11.07
CA SER A 96 -5.52 -18.40 -12.36
C SER A 96 -4.42 -17.46 -12.85
N VAL A 97 -4.58 -16.15 -12.68
CA VAL A 97 -3.56 -15.14 -13.02
C VAL A 97 -2.34 -15.30 -12.12
N SER A 98 -2.54 -15.46 -10.80
CA SER A 98 -1.43 -15.69 -9.86
C SER A 98 -0.63 -16.95 -10.20
N MET A 99 -1.30 -18.06 -10.54
CA MET A 99 -0.64 -19.31 -10.94
C MET A 99 0.24 -19.13 -12.18
N MET A 100 -0.30 -18.47 -13.22
CA MET A 100 0.45 -18.23 -14.46
C MET A 100 1.62 -17.27 -14.26
N ALA A 101 1.47 -16.25 -13.42
CA ALA A 101 2.53 -15.31 -13.11
C ALA A 101 3.67 -15.96 -12.30
N MET A 102 3.33 -16.65 -11.21
CA MET A 102 4.30 -17.11 -10.20
C MET A 102 4.88 -18.49 -10.50
N LEU A 103 4.06 -19.45 -10.94
CA LEU A 103 4.54 -20.80 -11.30
C LEU A 103 4.82 -20.94 -12.80
N GLY A 104 3.99 -20.30 -13.62
CA GLY A 104 4.18 -20.27 -15.08
C GLY A 104 5.30 -19.32 -15.53
N GLY A 105 5.76 -18.42 -14.66
CA GLY A 105 6.85 -17.48 -14.95
C GLY A 105 6.48 -16.34 -15.92
N ASP A 106 5.21 -16.13 -16.24
CA ASP A 106 4.78 -15.06 -17.15
C ASP A 106 4.81 -13.69 -16.45
N LYS A 107 5.97 -13.04 -16.51
CA LYS A 107 6.22 -11.74 -15.88
C LYS A 107 5.29 -10.62 -16.36
N ARG A 108 4.74 -10.73 -17.58
CA ARG A 108 3.80 -9.72 -18.12
C ARG A 108 2.52 -9.61 -17.28
N LEU A 109 2.12 -10.70 -16.62
CA LEU A 109 0.97 -10.72 -15.72
C LEU A 109 1.25 -9.97 -14.41
N ILE A 110 2.51 -9.97 -13.94
CA ILE A 110 2.95 -9.17 -12.78
C ILE A 110 2.88 -7.69 -13.15
N ASP A 111 3.40 -7.32 -14.31
CA ASP A 111 3.38 -5.93 -14.80
C ASP A 111 1.94 -5.44 -15.00
N ALA A 112 1.08 -6.25 -15.61
CA ALA A 112 -0.34 -5.93 -15.78
C ALA A 112 -1.07 -5.76 -14.45
N HIS A 113 -0.76 -6.60 -13.45
CA HIS A 113 -1.30 -6.47 -12.10
C HIS A 113 -0.85 -5.14 -11.47
N ASN A 114 0.45 -4.81 -11.54
CA ASN A 114 0.99 -3.55 -11.01
C ASN A 114 0.34 -2.32 -11.66
N GLN A 115 0.14 -2.33 -12.99
CA GLN A 115 -0.54 -1.26 -13.71
C GLN A 115 -1.99 -1.10 -13.28
N ALA A 116 -2.71 -2.21 -13.05
CA ALA A 116 -4.08 -2.18 -12.58
C ALA A 116 -4.18 -1.60 -11.16
N VAL A 117 -3.26 -1.96 -10.27
CA VAL A 117 -3.16 -1.39 -8.91
C VAL A 117 -2.86 0.10 -8.97
N ASP A 118 -1.90 0.53 -9.79
CA ASP A 118 -1.56 1.96 -9.94
C ASP A 118 -2.76 2.77 -10.43
N PHE A 119 -3.53 2.22 -11.37
CA PHE A 119 -4.75 2.86 -11.85
C PHE A 119 -5.81 3.00 -10.75
N ALA A 120 -6.04 1.94 -9.98
CA ALA A 120 -7.02 1.93 -8.89
C ALA A 120 -6.64 2.93 -7.78
N VAL A 121 -5.38 2.93 -7.33
CA VAL A 121 -4.88 3.84 -6.28
C VAL A 121 -4.97 5.31 -6.71
N ARG A 122 -4.66 5.62 -7.98
CA ARG A 122 -4.81 6.98 -8.52
C ARG A 122 -6.27 7.45 -8.55
N HIS A 123 -7.22 6.54 -8.78
CA HIS A 123 -8.63 6.90 -8.79
C HIS A 123 -9.15 7.14 -7.37
N ASP A 124 -8.77 6.30 -6.40
CA ASP A 124 -9.20 6.46 -5.01
C ASP A 124 -8.65 7.75 -4.37
N GLY A 125 -7.39 8.11 -4.68
CA GLY A 125 -6.80 9.38 -4.21
C GLY A 125 -7.52 10.64 -4.69
N ARG A 126 -8.28 10.58 -5.80
CA ARG A 126 -9.15 11.68 -6.25
C ARG A 126 -10.44 11.77 -5.45
N THR A 127 -10.98 10.63 -5.02
CA THR A 127 -12.23 10.56 -4.24
C THR A 127 -12.03 11.13 -2.84
N VAL A 128 -10.90 10.85 -2.19
CA VAL A 128 -10.57 11.39 -0.85
C VAL A 128 -10.52 12.93 -0.83
N ARG A 129 -10.02 13.57 -1.89
CA ARG A 129 -10.00 15.05 -1.99
C ARG A 129 -11.40 15.67 -2.06
N ASN A 130 -12.34 15.04 -2.76
CA ASN A 130 -13.71 15.57 -2.87
C ASN A 130 -14.54 15.41 -1.58
N GLY A 131 -14.12 14.54 -0.66
CA GLY A 131 -14.77 14.34 0.63
C GLY A 131 -14.31 15.30 1.74
N ALA A 132 -13.16 15.96 1.57
CA ALA A 132 -12.62 16.92 2.54
C ALA A 132 -13.09 18.37 2.30
N ASP A 133 -13.88 18.60 1.25
CA ASP A 133 -14.46 19.91 0.86
C ASP A 133 -15.99 19.93 1.07
N ARG A 134 -16.50 19.16 2.04
CA ARG A 134 -17.91 19.15 2.45
C ARG A 134 -18.07 19.16 3.97
#